data_AF-A0A934ECG8-F1
#
_entry.id   AF-A0A934ECG8-F1
#
_cell.length_a   1.000
_cell.length_b   1.000
_cell.length_c   1.000
_cell.angle_alpha   90.00
_cell.angle_beta   90.00
_cell.angle_gamma   90.00
#
_symmetry.space_group_name_H-M   'P 1'
#
loop_
_entity.id
_entity.type
_entity.pdbx_description
1 polymer ?
#
loop_
_entity_poly.entity_id
_entity_poly.type
_entity_poly.pdbx_seq_one_letter_code
_entity_poly.pdbx_strand_id
1 'polypeptide(L)'
;MQMLNYYFSPFALFLVLSAVYFRGSDTPGTLAPEVKHSLWILAVSVVVNWWVSSHTYRFVGWTRFMRSIQVWMNYVWTVPLFYLLGAFWGPMWLLFVMAPVTAALTMRWWTTLLTSLVSSGTMMAIYVFRGVTPEMPEAFGMALVHATFIVVLSMFVHALAQTAMRLVAAKH
;
A
#
# COMPACT_ATOMS: atom_id res chain seq x y z
N MET A 1 4.67 -15.60 2.17
CA MET A 1 3.35 -15.62 1.48
C MET A 1 2.21 -15.29 2.44
N GLN A 2 2.19 -15.82 3.69
CA GLN A 2 1.19 -15.44 4.70
C GLN A 2 1.31 -14.00 5.24
N MET A 3 2.53 -13.48 5.47
CA MET A 3 2.70 -12.16 6.13
C MET A 3 2.02 -11.00 5.38
N LEU A 4 2.02 -10.99 4.05
CA LEU A 4 1.40 -9.88 3.30
C LEU A 4 -0.11 -9.81 3.57
N ASN A 5 -0.84 -10.90 3.38
CA ASN A 5 -2.28 -10.91 3.63
C ASN A 5 -2.60 -10.78 5.13
N TYR A 6 -1.74 -11.30 6.00
CA TYR A 6 -1.93 -11.19 7.46
C TYR A 6 -1.78 -9.78 7.99
N TYR A 7 -0.96 -8.92 7.37
CA TYR A 7 -0.71 -7.57 7.88
C TYR A 7 -1.31 -6.48 7.00
N PHE A 8 -1.31 -6.64 5.67
CA PHE A 8 -1.85 -5.64 4.75
C PHE A 8 -3.36 -5.48 4.86
N SER A 9 -4.11 -6.59 4.78
CA SER A 9 -5.57 -6.54 4.82
C SER A 9 -6.10 -5.96 6.14
N PRO A 10 -5.60 -6.35 7.32
CA PRO A 10 -6.05 -5.70 8.57
C PRO A 10 -5.52 -4.27 8.71
N PHE A 11 -4.34 -3.93 8.19
CA PHE A 11 -3.85 -2.56 8.20
C PHE A 11 -4.73 -1.64 7.33
N ALA A 12 -5.03 -2.06 6.10
CA ALA A 12 -5.92 -1.34 5.20
C ALA A 12 -7.35 -1.24 5.78
N LEU A 13 -7.85 -2.33 6.38
CA LEU A 13 -9.13 -2.33 7.10
C LEU A 13 -9.11 -1.33 8.26
N PHE A 14 -8.07 -1.32 9.09
CA PHE A 14 -7.96 -0.42 10.23
C PHE A 14 -7.87 1.05 9.78
N LEU A 15 -7.11 1.33 8.71
CA LEU A 15 -7.03 2.65 8.12
C LEU A 15 -8.39 3.12 7.59
N VAL A 16 -9.14 2.25 6.89
CA VAL A 16 -10.48 2.60 6.40
C VAL A 16 -11.49 2.76 7.53
N LEU A 17 -11.48 1.86 8.52
CA LEU A 17 -12.34 1.98 9.70
C LEU A 17 -12.06 3.26 10.47
N SER A 18 -10.78 3.63 10.63
CA SER A 18 -10.38 4.89 11.26
C SER A 18 -10.85 6.09 10.44
N ALA A 19 -10.68 6.07 9.11
CA ALA A 19 -11.18 7.12 8.23
C ALA A 19 -12.72 7.28 8.32
N VAL A 20 -13.46 6.18 8.46
CA VAL A 20 -14.92 6.21 8.66
C VAL A 20 -15.28 6.73 10.05
N TYR A 21 -14.58 6.30 11.10
CA TYR A 21 -14.83 6.70 12.47
C TYR A 21 -14.58 8.20 12.69
N PHE A 22 -13.43 8.71 12.25
CA PHE A 22 -13.07 10.12 12.39
C PHE A 22 -13.85 11.06 11.45
N ARG A 23 -14.56 10.53 10.44
CA ARG A 23 -15.50 11.30 9.60
C ARG A 23 -16.83 11.61 10.31
N GLY A 24 -17.18 10.85 11.34
CA GLY A 24 -18.53 10.84 11.94
C GLY A 24 -18.94 12.04 12.79
N SER A 25 -18.19 13.14 12.84
CA SER A 25 -18.51 14.27 13.75
C SER A 25 -19.49 15.31 13.19
N ASP A 26 -19.70 15.39 11.87
CA ASP A 26 -20.31 16.60 11.31
C ASP A 26 -21.75 16.43 10.76
N THR A 27 -22.32 15.22 10.75
CA THR A 27 -23.79 15.05 10.51
C THR A 27 -24.30 13.68 10.95
N PRO A 28 -25.24 13.62 11.93
CA PRO A 28 -25.83 12.36 12.36
C PRO A 28 -26.90 11.90 11.35
N GLY A 29 -26.65 10.80 10.63
CA GLY A 29 -27.74 10.01 10.02
C GLY A 29 -27.66 9.66 8.53
N THR A 30 -26.70 10.18 7.76
CA THR A 30 -26.58 9.82 6.33
C THR A 30 -25.17 9.33 5.99
N LEU A 31 -25.03 8.01 5.88
CA LEU A 31 -23.85 7.38 5.28
C LEU A 31 -23.74 7.86 3.82
N ALA A 32 -22.93 8.89 3.58
CA ALA A 32 -22.66 9.42 2.25
C ALA A 32 -22.30 8.27 1.27
N PRO A 33 -22.79 8.30 0.02
CA PRO A 33 -22.63 7.21 -0.94
C PRO A 33 -21.16 6.81 -1.14
N GLU A 34 -20.22 7.74 -1.02
CA GLU A 34 -18.77 7.50 -1.10
C GLU A 34 -18.25 6.48 -0.07
N VAL A 35 -18.82 6.46 1.14
CA VAL A 35 -18.44 5.49 2.19
C VAL A 35 -18.92 4.08 1.84
N LYS A 36 -20.08 3.96 1.19
CA LYS A 36 -20.59 2.66 0.74
C LYS A 36 -19.69 2.06 -0.35
N HIS A 37 -19.17 2.90 -1.25
CA HIS A 37 -18.27 2.45 -2.31
C HIS A 37 -16.89 2.04 -1.77
N SER A 38 -16.31 2.78 -0.80
CA SER A 38 -15.03 2.40 -0.18
C SER A 38 -15.13 1.11 0.63
N LEU A 39 -16.24 0.91 1.36
CA LEU A 39 -16.52 -0.35 2.08
C LEU A 39 -16.71 -1.52 1.12
N TRP A 40 -17.39 -1.31 -0.02
CA TRP A 40 -17.51 -2.33 -1.05
C TRP A 40 -16.16 -2.71 -1.65
N ILE A 41 -15.34 -1.72 -2.02
CA ILE A 41 -13.99 -1.99 -2.55
C ILE A 41 -13.15 -2.73 -1.53
N LEU A 42 -13.27 -2.38 -0.24
CA LEU A 42 -12.56 -3.08 0.82
C LEU A 42 -13.04 -4.53 0.97
N ALA A 43 -14.35 -4.77 0.96
CA ALA A 43 -14.93 -6.10 1.00
C ALA A 43 -14.50 -6.95 -0.21
N VAL A 44 -14.52 -6.38 -1.42
CA VAL A 44 -14.00 -7.04 -2.62
C VAL A 44 -12.51 -7.33 -2.48
N SER A 45 -11.71 -6.40 -1.96
CA SER A 45 -10.27 -6.59 -1.79
C SER A 45 -9.95 -7.73 -0.80
N VAL A 46 -10.76 -7.88 0.25
CA VAL A 46 -10.63 -8.96 1.25
C VAL A 46 -11.01 -10.29 0.62
N VAL A 47 -12.13 -10.36 -0.09
CA VAL A 47 -12.58 -11.59 -0.77
C VAL A 47 -11.58 -12.04 -1.83
N VAL A 48 -11.09 -11.11 -2.65
CA VAL A 48 -10.09 -11.40 -3.70
C VAL A 48 -8.77 -11.81 -3.08
N ASN A 49 -8.28 -11.11 -2.04
CA ASN A 49 -7.05 -11.52 -1.34
C ASN A 49 -7.20 -12.91 -0.70
N TRP A 50 -8.34 -13.19 -0.07
CA TRP A 50 -8.62 -14.48 0.55
C TRP A 50 -8.67 -15.61 -0.50
N TRP A 51 -9.33 -15.36 -1.64
CA TRP A 51 -9.45 -16.34 -2.73
C TRP A 51 -8.08 -16.67 -3.35
N VAL A 52 -7.28 -15.64 -3.65
CA VAL A 52 -5.92 -15.80 -4.19
C VAL A 52 -5.03 -16.52 -3.17
N SER A 53 -5.09 -16.14 -1.89
CA SER A 53 -4.32 -16.80 -0.83
C SER A 53 -4.65 -18.29 -0.70
N SER A 54 -5.93 -18.64 -0.82
CA SER A 54 -6.41 -20.02 -0.70
C SER A 54 -6.00 -20.87 -1.92
N HIS A 55 -5.91 -20.27 -3.11
CA HIS A 55 -5.50 -20.96 -4.33
C HIS A 55 -3.98 -20.95 -4.58
N THR A 56 -3.21 -20.18 -3.82
CA THR A 56 -1.75 -20.09 -4.00
C THR A 56 -1.04 -21.42 -3.74
N TYR A 57 -1.58 -22.28 -2.87
CA TYR A 57 -1.00 -23.61 -2.56
C TYR A 57 -1.03 -24.59 -3.75
N ARG A 58 -1.88 -24.35 -4.77
CA ARG A 58 -1.97 -25.22 -5.95
C ARG A 58 -0.88 -24.94 -7.00
N PHE A 59 -0.16 -23.82 -6.89
CA PHE A 59 0.79 -23.35 -7.91
C PHE A 59 2.23 -23.20 -7.37
N VAL A 60 2.73 -24.22 -6.68
CA VAL A 60 4.07 -24.26 -6.05
C VAL A 60 5.22 -24.03 -7.06
N GLY A 61 5.07 -24.48 -8.31
CA GLY A 61 6.07 -24.25 -9.36
C GLY A 61 6.21 -22.79 -9.80
N TRP A 62 5.22 -21.94 -9.53
CA TRP A 62 5.16 -20.55 -10.02
C TRP A 62 5.38 -19.49 -8.93
N THR A 63 6.03 -19.89 -7.85
CA THR A 63 6.18 -19.09 -6.62
C THR A 63 6.84 -17.71 -6.82
N ARG A 64 7.76 -17.55 -7.78
CA ARG A 64 8.37 -16.23 -8.07
C ARG A 64 7.41 -15.25 -8.74
N PHE A 65 6.60 -15.73 -9.69
CA PHE A 65 5.63 -14.92 -10.42
C PHE A 65 4.43 -14.56 -9.54
N MET A 66 3.96 -15.50 -8.73
CA MET A 66 2.87 -15.27 -7.77
C MET A 66 3.21 -14.18 -6.76
N ARG A 67 4.47 -14.10 -6.30
CA ARG A 67 4.93 -12.99 -5.44
C ARG A 67 4.85 -11.64 -6.15
N SER A 68 5.18 -11.58 -7.44
CA SER A 68 5.07 -10.36 -8.24
C SER A 68 3.62 -9.94 -8.42
N ILE A 69 2.76 -10.87 -8.86
CA ILE A 69 1.33 -10.62 -9.04
C ILE A 69 0.71 -10.08 -7.75
N GLN A 70 1.06 -10.63 -6.59
CA GLN A 70 0.46 -10.22 -5.33
C GLN A 70 0.84 -8.78 -4.93
N VAL A 71 2.10 -8.37 -5.15
CA VAL A 71 2.53 -6.97 -4.95
C VAL A 71 1.75 -6.04 -5.86
N TRP A 72 1.60 -6.40 -7.14
CA TRP A 72 0.87 -5.58 -8.11
C TRP A 72 -0.64 -5.56 -7.85
N MET A 73 -1.25 -6.67 -7.44
CA MET A 73 -2.66 -6.70 -7.03
C MET A 73 -2.92 -5.79 -5.84
N ASN A 74 -2.08 -5.88 -4.81
CA ASN A 74 -2.18 -5.03 -3.63
C ASN A 74 -2.07 -3.54 -4.01
N TYR A 75 -1.11 -3.23 -4.87
CA TYR A 75 -0.94 -1.91 -5.43
C TYR A 75 -2.19 -1.43 -6.20
N VAL A 76 -2.75 -2.27 -7.07
CA VAL A 76 -3.98 -1.99 -7.84
C VAL A 76 -5.18 -1.72 -6.94
N TRP A 77 -5.27 -2.36 -5.77
CA TRP A 77 -6.33 -2.05 -4.78
C TRP A 77 -6.06 -0.76 -4.00
N THR A 78 -4.79 -0.47 -3.74
CA THR A 78 -4.37 0.73 -3.00
C THR A 78 -4.66 2.01 -3.78
N VAL A 79 -4.44 2.04 -5.09
CA VAL A 79 -4.67 3.22 -5.95
C VAL A 79 -6.11 3.75 -5.86
N PRO A 80 -7.18 2.96 -6.12
CA PRO A 80 -8.56 3.43 -6.03
C PRO A 80 -8.97 3.72 -4.59
N LEU A 81 -8.51 2.95 -3.60
CA LEU A 81 -8.76 3.27 -2.19
C LEU A 81 -8.18 4.64 -1.84
N PHE A 82 -6.92 4.89 -2.19
CA PHE A 82 -6.30 6.19 -1.96
C PHE A 82 -6.98 7.32 -2.75
N TYR A 83 -7.37 7.07 -4.00
CA TYR A 83 -8.08 8.08 -4.79
C TYR A 83 -9.47 8.41 -4.21
N LEU A 84 -10.21 7.44 -3.67
CA LEU A 84 -11.54 7.68 -3.11
C LEU A 84 -11.48 8.27 -1.69
N LEU A 85 -10.56 7.79 -0.86
CA LEU A 85 -10.41 8.21 0.53
C LEU A 85 -9.48 9.42 0.71
N GLY A 86 -8.67 9.77 -0.29
CA GLY A 86 -7.62 10.79 -0.23
C GLY A 86 -8.09 12.24 -0.03
N ALA A 87 -9.40 12.47 0.11
CA ALA A 87 -9.94 13.78 0.49
C ALA A 87 -10.03 13.95 2.01
N PHE A 88 -9.85 12.87 2.79
CA PHE A 88 -10.41 12.83 4.14
C PHE A 88 -9.47 12.31 5.24
N TRP A 89 -8.20 11.97 4.95
CA TRP A 89 -7.32 11.47 6.02
C TRP A 89 -5.80 11.55 5.74
N GLY A 90 -5.06 12.14 6.68
CA GLY A 90 -3.61 12.38 6.60
C GLY A 90 -2.72 11.13 6.49
N PRO A 91 -2.98 10.00 7.18
CA PRO A 91 -2.12 8.80 7.14
C PRO A 91 -2.30 7.89 5.91
N MET A 92 -3.21 8.22 5.00
CA MET A 92 -3.59 7.34 3.87
C MET A 92 -2.44 6.98 2.94
N TRP A 93 -1.41 7.82 2.86
CA TRP A 93 -0.23 7.59 2.03
C TRP A 93 0.55 6.33 2.47
N LEU A 94 0.36 5.87 3.72
CA LEU A 94 0.96 4.64 4.23
C LEU A 94 0.50 3.39 3.46
N LEU A 95 -0.65 3.42 2.80
CA LEU A 95 -1.07 2.31 1.94
C LEU A 95 -0.07 2.08 0.80
N PHE A 96 0.48 3.15 0.23
CA PHE A 96 1.48 3.08 -0.85
C PHE A 96 2.85 2.57 -0.39
N VAL A 97 3.10 2.47 0.91
CA VAL A 97 4.34 1.89 1.47
C VAL A 97 4.34 0.37 1.38
N MET A 98 3.16 -0.26 1.40
CA MET A 98 3.04 -1.71 1.61
C MET A 98 3.54 -2.53 0.41
N ALA A 99 3.18 -2.13 -0.81
CA ALA A 99 3.67 -2.77 -2.03
C ALA A 99 5.21 -2.74 -2.14
N PRO A 100 5.90 -1.58 -2.01
CA PRO A 100 7.35 -1.53 -2.10
C PRO A 100 8.08 -2.17 -0.92
N VAL A 101 7.55 -2.12 0.32
CA VAL A 101 8.11 -2.88 1.45
C VAL A 101 8.05 -4.38 1.19
N THR A 102 6.98 -4.85 0.56
CA THR A 102 6.84 -6.28 0.22
C THR A 102 7.79 -6.69 -0.88
N ALA A 103 7.94 -5.83 -1.90
CA ALA A 103 8.96 -6.00 -2.93
C ALA A 103 10.36 -6.06 -2.29
N ALA A 104 10.65 -5.18 -1.32
CA ALA A 104 11.92 -5.13 -0.60
C ALA A 104 12.27 -6.45 0.10
N LEU A 105 11.27 -7.10 0.72
CA LEU A 105 11.47 -8.37 1.45
C LEU A 105 11.57 -9.60 0.56
N THR A 106 10.99 -9.57 -0.64
CA THR A 106 10.77 -10.79 -1.43
C THR A 106 11.41 -10.79 -2.82
N MET A 107 11.83 -9.61 -3.30
CA MET A 107 12.33 -9.43 -4.66
C MET A 107 13.76 -8.88 -4.68
N ARG A 108 14.28 -8.62 -5.88
CA ARG A 108 15.60 -8.03 -6.11
C ARG A 108 15.56 -6.52 -5.87
N TRP A 109 16.74 -5.92 -5.75
CA TRP A 109 16.87 -4.48 -5.49
C TRP A 109 16.22 -3.63 -6.59
N TRP A 110 16.46 -3.94 -7.87
CA TRP A 110 15.88 -3.21 -9.01
C TRP A 110 14.35 -3.25 -9.02
N THR A 111 13.78 -4.42 -8.76
CA THR A 111 12.33 -4.59 -8.68
C THR A 111 11.74 -3.83 -7.49
N THR A 112 12.46 -3.75 -6.38
CA THR A 112 12.05 -2.96 -5.21
C THR A 112 12.04 -1.47 -5.54
N LEU A 113 13.14 -0.98 -6.14
CA LEU A 113 13.27 0.41 -6.55
C LEU A 113 12.16 0.80 -7.53
N LEU A 114 11.95 0.02 -8.59
CA LEU A 114 10.89 0.26 -9.56
C LEU A 114 9.51 0.29 -8.91
N THR A 115 9.21 -0.65 -8.02
CA THR A 115 7.92 -0.68 -7.30
C THR A 115 7.75 0.55 -6.43
N SER A 116 8.81 0.99 -5.74
CA SER A 116 8.76 2.19 -4.91
C SER A 116 8.57 3.47 -5.72
N LEU A 117 9.23 3.58 -6.88
CA LEU A 117 9.10 4.74 -7.77
C LEU A 117 7.72 4.81 -8.40
N VAL A 118 7.18 3.67 -8.84
CA VAL A 118 5.81 3.60 -9.36
C VAL A 118 4.81 3.97 -8.26
N SER A 119 5.02 3.48 -7.04
CA SER A 119 4.14 3.76 -5.90
C SER A 119 4.17 5.22 -5.47
N SER A 120 5.36 5.78 -5.25
CA SER A 120 5.55 7.19 -4.89
C SER A 120 5.11 8.13 -6.00
N GLY A 121 5.42 7.80 -7.26
CA GLY A 121 5.03 8.58 -8.43
C GLY A 121 3.52 8.62 -8.61
N THR A 122 2.82 7.50 -8.39
CA THR A 122 1.37 7.46 -8.52
C THR A 122 0.67 8.19 -7.38
N MET A 123 1.17 8.09 -6.15
CA MET A 123 0.70 8.92 -5.04
C MET A 123 0.87 10.41 -5.34
N MET A 124 2.05 10.81 -5.84
CA MET A 124 2.33 12.20 -6.22
C MET A 124 1.41 12.67 -7.35
N ALA A 125 1.19 11.84 -8.38
CA ALA A 125 0.27 12.14 -9.46
C ALA A 125 -1.15 12.37 -8.92
N ILE A 126 -1.64 11.53 -8.01
CA ILE A 126 -2.96 11.70 -7.40
C ILE A 126 -3.05 13.00 -6.61
N TYR A 127 -2.01 13.39 -5.86
CA TYR A 127 -1.98 14.68 -5.16
C TYR A 127 -2.07 15.87 -6.12
N VAL A 128 -1.29 15.84 -7.21
CA VAL A 128 -1.34 16.89 -8.24
C VAL A 128 -2.70 16.94 -8.93
N PHE A 129 -3.28 15.79 -9.31
CA PHE A 129 -4.62 15.73 -9.89
C PHE A 129 -5.72 16.25 -8.96
N ARG A 130 -5.48 16.22 -7.65
CA ARG A 130 -6.42 16.74 -6.64
C ARG A 130 -6.17 18.21 -6.27
N GLY A 131 -5.25 18.88 -6.97
CA GLY A 131 -5.00 20.31 -6.80
C GLY A 131 -3.91 20.66 -5.80
N VAL A 132 -3.13 19.69 -5.31
CA VAL A 132 -1.90 19.98 -4.55
C VAL A 132 -0.83 20.44 -5.55
N THR A 133 -0.76 21.74 -5.77
CA THR A 133 0.20 22.39 -6.66
C THR A 133 1.35 23.02 -5.87
N PRO A 134 2.46 23.38 -6.53
CA PRO A 134 3.57 24.11 -5.90
C PRO A 134 3.15 25.45 -5.27
N GLU A 135 1.99 25.98 -5.63
CA GLU A 135 1.39 27.20 -5.07
C GLU A 135 0.89 26.99 -3.62
N MET A 136 0.71 25.73 -3.19
CA MET A 136 0.43 25.34 -1.82
C MET A 136 1.68 24.71 -1.17
N PRO A 137 2.67 25.52 -0.74
CA PRO A 137 4.00 25.03 -0.39
C PRO A 137 4.00 24.01 0.76
N GLU A 138 3.12 24.15 1.74
CA GLU A 138 3.01 23.23 2.87
C GLU A 138 2.50 21.85 2.44
N ALA A 139 1.39 21.81 1.69
CA ALA A 139 0.79 20.57 1.21
C ALA A 139 1.68 19.86 0.18
N PHE A 140 2.31 20.63 -0.70
CA PHE A 140 3.25 20.10 -1.69
C PHE A 140 4.54 19.58 -1.05
N GLY A 141 5.08 20.31 -0.07
CA GLY A 141 6.23 19.86 0.72
C GLY A 141 5.94 18.55 1.47
N MET A 142 4.76 18.44 2.07
CA MET A 142 4.31 17.21 2.71
C MET A 142 4.21 16.03 1.72
N ALA A 143 3.58 16.25 0.55
CA ALA A 143 3.46 15.24 -0.49
C ALA A 143 4.82 14.75 -1.01
N LEU A 144 5.79 15.68 -1.18
CA LEU A 144 7.16 15.35 -1.55
C LEU A 144 7.84 14.49 -0.48
N VAL A 145 7.74 14.88 0.79
CA VAL A 145 8.32 14.11 1.90
C VAL A 145 7.73 12.70 1.94
N HIS A 146 6.41 12.55 1.79
CA HIS A 146 5.76 11.24 1.73
C HIS A 146 6.29 10.41 0.54
N ALA A 147 6.43 11.01 -0.64
CA ALA A 147 6.90 10.32 -1.84
C ALA A 147 8.35 9.85 -1.68
N THR A 148 9.24 10.71 -1.18
CA THR A 148 10.63 10.38 -0.91
C THR A 148 10.75 9.32 0.19
N PHE A 149 9.92 9.41 1.23
CA PHE A 149 9.90 8.44 2.32
C PHE A 149 9.57 7.03 1.83
N ILE A 150 8.58 6.87 0.94
CA ILE A 150 8.23 5.56 0.36
C ILE A 150 9.46 4.91 -0.30
N VAL A 151 10.23 5.69 -1.08
CA VAL A 151 11.43 5.20 -1.76
C VAL A 151 12.52 4.85 -0.75
N VAL A 152 12.87 5.78 0.14
CA VAL A 152 13.96 5.60 1.11
C VAL A 152 13.67 4.43 2.05
N LEU A 153 12.45 4.35 2.59
CA LEU A 153 12.06 3.27 3.49
C LEU A 153 12.15 1.90 2.80
N SER A 154 11.65 1.78 1.56
CA SER A 154 11.67 0.51 0.84
C SER A 154 13.10 0.02 0.58
N MET A 155 14.01 0.92 0.21
CA MET A 155 15.42 0.60 -0.02
C MET A 155 16.14 0.25 1.29
N PHE A 156 15.82 0.97 2.37
CA PHE A 156 16.33 0.66 3.71
C PHE A 156 15.89 -0.73 4.17
N VAL A 157 14.60 -1.06 4.05
CA VAL A 157 14.07 -2.40 4.38
C VAL A 157 14.72 -3.47 3.52
N HIS A 158 14.99 -3.20 2.24
CA HIS A 158 15.68 -4.13 1.37
C HIS A 158 17.10 -4.42 1.87
N ALA A 159 17.85 -3.38 2.25
CA ALA A 159 19.20 -3.52 2.79
C ALA A 159 19.21 -4.30 4.11
N LEU A 160 18.24 -4.06 4.99
CA LEU A 160 18.07 -4.83 6.23
C LEU A 160 17.80 -6.31 5.94
N ALA A 161 16.90 -6.61 5.00
CA ALA A 161 16.57 -7.98 4.62
C ALA A 161 17.80 -8.72 4.06
N GLN A 162 18.58 -8.07 3.21
CA GLN A 162 19.83 -8.64 2.67
C GLN A 162 20.87 -8.89 3.77
N THR A 163 21.01 -7.95 4.71
CA THR A 163 21.95 -8.08 5.83
C THR A 163 21.56 -9.22 6.76
N ALA A 164 20.27 -9.35 7.10
CA ALA A 164 19.76 -10.45 7.90
C ALA A 164 20.03 -11.81 7.24
N MET A 165 19.80 -11.94 5.93
CA MET A 165 20.10 -13.19 5.23
C MET A 165 21.60 -13.54 5.23
N ARG A 166 22.48 -12.54 5.11
CA ARG A 166 23.94 -12.74 5.18
C ARG A 166 24.39 -13.19 6.57
N LEU A 167 23.83 -12.61 7.64
CA LEU A 167 24.13 -13.00 9.01
C LEU A 167 23.71 -14.45 9.32
N VAL A 168 22.57 -14.88 8.79
CA VAL A 168 22.11 -16.27 8.92
C VAL A 168 23.01 -17.22 8.12
N ALA A 169 23.40 -16.84 6.91
CA ALA A 169 24.29 -17.66 6.07
C ALA A 169 25.70 -17.80 6.66
N ALA A 170 26.22 -16.78 7.35
CA ALA A 170 27.54 -16.83 8.00
C ALA A 170 27.60 -17.71 9.25
N LYS A 171 26.45 -18.15 9.77
CA LYS A 171 26.34 -19.04 10.94
C LYS A 171 26.40 -20.53 10.59
N HIS A 172 26.37 -20.87 9.30
CA HIS A 172 26.41 -22.23 8.76
C HIS A 172 27.61 -22.40 7.84
#